data_AF-A0A1X0RVN4-F1
#
_entry.id   AF-A0A1X0RVN4-F1
#
_cell.length_a   1.000
_cell.length_b   1.000
_cell.length_c   1.000
_cell.angle_alpha   90.00
_cell.angle_beta   90.00
_cell.angle_gamma   90.00
#
_symmetry.space_group_name_H-M   'P 1'
#
loop_
_entity.id
_entity.type
_entity.pdbx_description
1 polymer ?
#
loop_
_entity_poly.entity_id
_entity_poly.type
_entity_poly.pdbx_seq_one_letter_code
_entity_poly.pdbx_strand_id
1 'polypeptide(L)'
;LYDQPLPRGTTFAYLGVPFKPGGYLDPEELIQRNTCKALATMNMLSSVGVNPSGFSKLLCTRFYAHIIRFQLEYGLAINRFTVSQLHTLDEAQNNCIKKIYGARGKASTKTQFLFRSLYLPEDALLACLLPYIRNTRGKRGRCIRWRLGWLAGGKPRLCPKHPTQLLSKKHAVNCLDMHRHLFMPDTIRDPLSFLLNMLPLRPSVPPNLALTWSQR
;
A
#
# COMPACT_ATOMS: atom_id res chain seq x y z
N LEU A 1 -7.15 -2.49 35.27
CA LEU A 1 -5.96 -1.79 35.81
C LEU A 1 -6.31 -0.58 36.69
N TYR A 2 -7.59 -0.23 36.92
CA TYR A 2 -7.98 0.89 37.79
C TYR A 2 -9.39 0.76 38.42
N ASP A 3 -9.88 -0.45 38.74
CA ASP A 3 -11.23 -0.68 39.33
C ASP A 3 -12.43 0.01 38.65
N GLN A 4 -12.22 0.61 37.48
CA GLN A 4 -13.27 1.19 36.67
C GLN A 4 -13.82 0.14 35.71
N PRO A 5 -15.16 0.06 35.58
CA PRO A 5 -15.77 -0.79 34.57
C PRO A 5 -15.27 -0.34 33.19
N LEU A 6 -14.70 -1.27 32.43
CA LEU A 6 -14.20 -0.98 31.09
C LEU A 6 -15.37 -0.52 30.20
N PRO A 7 -15.21 0.58 29.43
CA PRO A 7 -16.26 1.04 28.54
C PRO A 7 -16.58 -0.04 27.51
N ARG A 8 -17.86 -0.42 27.43
CA ARG A 8 -18.36 -1.37 26.43
C ARG A 8 -18.53 -0.64 25.10
N GLY A 9 -17.53 -0.75 24.23
CA GLY A 9 -17.58 -0.27 22.85
C GLY A 9 -17.95 -1.40 21.88
N THR A 10 -18.68 -1.08 20.81
CA THR A 10 -18.90 -2.00 19.68
C THR A 10 -17.66 -2.14 18.80
N THR A 11 -16.72 -1.19 18.87
CA THR A 11 -15.40 -1.28 18.24
C THR A 11 -14.32 -0.70 19.15
N PHE A 12 -13.10 -1.21 19.03
CA PHE A 12 -11.91 -0.73 19.75
C PHE A 12 -10.77 -0.51 18.76
N ALA A 13 -9.99 0.56 18.92
CA ALA A 13 -8.87 0.85 18.05
C ALA A 13 -7.55 0.74 18.80
N TYR A 14 -6.64 -0.12 18.32
CA TYR A 14 -5.27 -0.21 18.82
C TYR A 14 -4.30 0.25 17.74
N LEU A 15 -3.47 1.26 18.07
CA LEU A 15 -2.53 1.90 17.13
C LEU A 15 -3.20 2.41 15.83
N GLY A 16 -4.50 2.68 15.86
CA GLY A 16 -5.28 3.09 14.68
C GLY A 16 -5.91 1.94 13.89
N VAL A 17 -5.66 0.69 14.28
CA VAL A 17 -6.31 -0.49 13.69
C VAL A 17 -7.60 -0.82 14.46
N PRO A 18 -8.78 -0.83 13.81
CA PRO A 18 -10.04 -1.15 14.46
C PRO A 18 -10.28 -2.65 14.63
N PHE A 19 -10.91 -3.01 15.74
CA PHE A 19 -11.28 -4.35 16.16
C PHE A 19 -12.77 -4.40 16.49
N LYS A 20 -13.44 -5.44 16.00
CA LYS A 20 -14.81 -5.82 16.33
C LYS A 20 -14.84 -6.61 17.65
N PRO A 21 -16.03 -6.78 18.28
CA PRO A 21 -16.18 -7.64 19.44
C PRO A 21 -15.73 -9.07 19.07
N GLY A 22 -15.02 -9.73 19.99
CA GLY A 22 -14.37 -11.02 19.71
C GLY A 22 -12.94 -10.92 19.17
N GLY A 23 -12.35 -9.73 19.09
CA GLY A 23 -10.92 -9.54 18.77
C GLY A 23 -10.59 -9.65 17.28
N TYR A 24 -11.60 -9.72 16.42
CA TYR A 24 -11.43 -9.71 14.97
C TYR A 24 -11.15 -8.31 14.46
N LEU A 25 -10.28 -8.19 13.46
CA LEU A 25 -10.03 -6.91 12.80
C LEU A 25 -11.28 -6.45 12.03
N ASP A 26 -11.52 -5.14 12.01
CA ASP A 26 -12.56 -4.52 11.18
C ASP A 26 -11.97 -3.97 9.87
N PRO A 27 -11.97 -4.73 8.77
CA PRO A 27 -11.39 -4.26 7.51
C PRO A 27 -12.19 -3.10 6.89
N GLU A 28 -13.49 -3.00 7.18
CA GLU A 28 -14.37 -2.00 6.60
C GLU A 28 -14.13 -0.64 7.26
N GLU A 29 -14.15 -0.61 8.60
CA GLU A 29 -13.82 0.59 9.36
C GLU A 29 -12.37 1.04 9.10
N LEU A 30 -11.43 0.10 8.96
CA LEU A 30 -10.04 0.45 8.64
C LEU A 30 -9.92 1.14 7.29
N ILE A 31 -10.58 0.61 6.25
CA ILE A 31 -10.54 1.22 4.91
C ILE A 31 -11.17 2.60 4.96
N GLN A 32 -12.33 2.74 5.61
CA GLN A 32 -13.00 4.02 5.71
C GLN A 32 -12.12 5.06 6.42
N ARG A 33 -11.49 4.70 7.54
CA ARG A 33 -10.56 5.59 8.26
C ARG A 33 -9.37 5.99 7.39
N ASN A 34 -8.76 5.02 6.70
CA ASN A 34 -7.62 5.27 5.82
C ASN A 34 -7.98 6.18 4.64
N THR A 35 -9.10 5.93 3.96
CA THR A 35 -9.53 6.73 2.81
C THR A 35 -9.94 8.13 3.24
N CYS A 36 -10.71 8.28 4.32
CA CYS A 36 -11.07 9.58 4.88
C CYS A 36 -9.82 10.39 5.25
N LYS A 37 -8.86 9.77 5.95
CA LYS A 37 -7.60 10.42 6.34
C LYS A 37 -6.77 10.84 5.11
N ALA A 38 -6.65 9.96 4.13
CA ALA A 38 -5.93 10.23 2.87
C ALA A 38 -6.55 11.39 2.10
N LEU A 39 -7.88 11.40 1.94
CA LEU A 39 -8.59 12.46 1.22
C LEU A 39 -8.51 13.79 1.97
N ALA A 40 -8.67 13.79 3.29
CA ALA A 40 -8.53 15.01 4.11
C ALA A 40 -7.10 15.59 4.00
N THR A 41 -6.08 14.73 4.13
CA THR A 41 -4.67 15.15 3.98
C THR A 41 -4.39 15.67 2.57
N MET A 42 -4.95 15.02 1.54
CA MET A 42 -4.80 15.48 0.16
C MET A 42 -5.51 16.83 -0.07
N ASN A 43 -6.64 17.06 0.59
CA ASN A 43 -7.32 18.36 0.52
C ASN A 43 -6.45 19.48 1.12
N MET A 44 -5.83 19.22 2.26
CA MET A 44 -4.86 20.14 2.88
C MET A 44 -3.61 20.35 2.01
N LEU A 45 -3.01 19.28 1.47
CA LEU A 45 -1.85 19.42 0.59
C LEU A 45 -2.19 20.20 -0.69
N SER A 46 -3.41 20.02 -1.21
CA SER A 46 -3.89 20.73 -2.38
C SER A 46 -4.02 22.24 -2.15
N SER A 47 -4.40 22.68 -0.94
CA SER A 47 -4.42 24.11 -0.60
C SER A 47 -3.02 24.72 -0.42
N VAL A 48 -2.02 23.92 -0.06
CA VAL A 48 -0.62 24.36 0.09
C VAL A 48 0.12 24.45 -1.26
N GLY A 49 -0.36 23.77 -2.29
CA GLY A 49 0.25 23.81 -3.63
C GLY A 49 0.40 22.45 -4.30
N VAL A 50 0.01 21.34 -3.67
CA VAL A 50 -0.01 20.01 -4.30
C VAL A 50 -1.24 19.87 -5.18
N ASN A 51 -1.27 20.62 -6.28
CA ASN A 51 -2.42 20.78 -7.17
C ASN A 51 -1.95 21.01 -8.63
N PRO A 52 -2.86 21.23 -9.60
CA PRO A 52 -2.49 21.31 -11.01
C PRO A 52 -1.57 22.49 -11.34
N SER A 53 -1.77 23.61 -10.66
CA SER A 53 -1.14 24.91 -10.91
C SER A 53 -0.08 25.32 -9.86
N GLY A 54 0.10 24.52 -8.81
CA GLY A 54 1.06 24.79 -7.74
C GLY A 54 2.44 24.20 -8.01
N PHE A 55 2.92 23.34 -7.10
CA PHE A 55 4.26 22.75 -7.19
C PHE A 55 4.50 21.94 -8.48
N SER A 56 5.78 21.73 -8.79
CA SER A 56 6.18 20.87 -9.91
C SER A 56 5.59 19.46 -9.77
N LYS A 57 5.26 18.83 -10.90
CA LYS A 57 4.67 17.48 -10.89
C LYS A 57 5.56 16.45 -10.19
N LEU A 58 6.87 16.61 -10.28
CA LEU A 58 7.82 15.77 -9.57
C LEU A 58 7.66 15.88 -8.04
N LEU A 59 7.60 17.12 -7.53
CA LEU A 59 7.45 17.38 -6.10
C LEU A 59 6.08 16.94 -5.58
N CYS A 60 5.00 17.24 -6.32
CA CYS A 60 3.67 16.70 -6.03
C CYS A 60 3.68 15.16 -5.97
N THR A 61 4.48 14.54 -6.83
CA THR A 61 4.63 13.08 -6.85
C THR A 61 5.24 12.54 -5.57
N ARG A 62 6.29 13.20 -5.10
CA ARG A 62 6.97 12.84 -3.86
C ARG A 62 6.08 13.04 -2.63
N PHE A 63 5.35 14.15 -2.55
CA PHE A 63 4.43 14.40 -1.42
C PHE A 63 3.36 13.32 -1.27
N TYR A 64 2.72 12.93 -2.37
CA TYR A 64 1.75 11.83 -2.30
C TYR A 64 2.43 10.51 -1.92
N ALA A 65 3.59 10.19 -2.49
CA ALA A 65 4.24 8.90 -2.24
C ALA A 65 4.64 8.72 -0.77
N HIS A 66 5.07 9.80 -0.11
CA HIS A 66 5.52 9.75 1.28
C HIS A 66 4.38 9.95 2.29
N ILE A 67 3.37 10.76 1.96
CA ILE A 67 2.33 11.15 2.92
C ILE A 67 1.04 10.37 2.67
N ILE A 68 0.43 10.56 1.49
CA ILE A 68 -0.91 10.04 1.18
C ILE A 68 -0.89 8.52 0.99
N ARG A 69 0.10 8.01 0.27
CA ARG A 69 0.22 6.58 -0.04
C ARG A 69 0.42 5.75 1.22
N PHE A 70 1.21 6.22 2.17
CA PHE A 70 1.40 5.55 3.46
C PHE A 70 0.08 5.38 4.22
N GLN A 71 -0.78 6.39 4.21
CA GLN A 71 -2.10 6.34 4.88
C GLN A 71 -3.02 5.29 4.23
N LEU A 72 -3.00 5.16 2.90
CA LEU A 72 -3.78 4.14 2.19
C LEU A 72 -3.21 2.73 2.34
N GLU A 73 -1.88 2.59 2.47
CA GLU A 73 -1.20 1.30 2.63
C GLU A 73 -1.27 0.78 4.08
N TYR A 74 -1.61 1.64 5.03
CA TYR A 74 -1.67 1.27 6.44
C TYR A 74 -2.64 0.10 6.68
N GLY A 75 -2.12 -0.98 7.25
CA GLY A 75 -2.91 -2.16 7.56
C GLY A 75 -3.17 -3.14 6.38
N LEU A 76 -2.63 -2.89 5.17
CA LEU A 76 -2.77 -3.81 4.02
C LEU A 76 -2.14 -5.19 4.26
N ALA A 77 -1.04 -5.23 5.01
CA ALA A 77 -0.31 -6.46 5.33
C ALA A 77 -0.98 -7.28 6.45
N ILE A 78 -1.67 -6.63 7.39
CA ILE A 78 -2.27 -7.31 8.53
C ILE A 78 -3.64 -7.91 8.19
N ASN A 79 -4.41 -7.23 7.31
CA ASN A 79 -5.78 -7.60 6.98
C ASN A 79 -5.95 -8.45 5.71
N ARG A 80 -7.11 -9.13 5.63
CA ARG A 80 -7.64 -9.73 4.39
C ARG A 80 -8.82 -8.88 3.93
N PHE A 81 -8.70 -8.32 2.73
CA PHE A 81 -9.72 -7.47 2.15
C PHE A 81 -10.46 -8.17 1.02
N THR A 82 -11.74 -7.84 0.87
CA THR A 82 -12.56 -8.25 -0.28
C THR A 82 -12.17 -7.43 -1.53
N VAL A 83 -12.60 -7.88 -2.71
CA VAL A 83 -12.34 -7.14 -3.96
C VAL A 83 -12.98 -5.76 -3.94
N SER A 84 -14.20 -5.62 -3.38
CA SER A 84 -14.90 -4.33 -3.27
C SER A 84 -14.12 -3.33 -2.41
N GLN A 85 -13.63 -3.80 -1.26
CA GLN A 85 -12.79 -3.04 -0.34
C GLN A 85 -11.49 -2.54 -1.00
N LEU A 86 -10.84 -3.37 -1.82
CA LEU A 86 -9.66 -2.96 -2.57
C LEU A 86 -10.01 -1.93 -3.66
N HIS A 87 -11.23 -2.00 -4.20
CA HIS A 87 -11.73 -1.02 -5.17
C HIS A 87 -11.93 0.36 -4.53
N THR A 88 -12.43 0.42 -3.29
CA THR A 88 -12.57 1.67 -2.52
C THR A 88 -11.22 2.34 -2.31
N LEU A 89 -10.17 1.57 -1.97
CA LEU A 89 -8.82 2.11 -1.83
C LEU A 89 -8.26 2.60 -3.17
N ASP A 90 -8.48 1.85 -4.25
CA ASP A 90 -8.04 2.25 -5.60
C ASP A 90 -8.72 3.56 -6.03
N GLU A 91 -10.02 3.69 -5.74
CA GLU A 91 -10.78 4.91 -6.02
C GLU A 91 -10.27 6.11 -5.22
N ALA A 92 -10.01 5.96 -3.93
CA ALA A 92 -9.43 7.02 -3.11
C ALA A 92 -8.06 7.48 -3.64
N GLN A 93 -7.19 6.53 -3.99
CA GLN A 93 -5.92 6.81 -4.66
C GLN A 93 -6.13 7.58 -5.96
N ASN A 94 -7.09 7.15 -6.79
CA ASN A 94 -7.36 7.77 -8.08
C ASN A 94 -7.87 9.20 -7.91
N ASN A 95 -8.69 9.48 -6.90
CA ASN A 95 -9.17 10.81 -6.58
C ASN A 95 -8.02 11.75 -6.16
N CYS A 96 -7.10 11.27 -5.32
CA CYS A 96 -5.92 12.06 -4.93
C CYS A 96 -5.05 12.41 -6.14
N ILE A 97 -4.76 11.43 -7.02
CA ILE A 97 -3.93 11.65 -8.21
C ILE A 97 -4.61 12.62 -9.18
N LYS A 98 -5.92 12.49 -9.40
CA LYS A 98 -6.67 13.45 -10.24
C LYS A 98 -6.53 14.87 -9.71
N LYS A 99 -6.57 15.05 -8.39
CA LYS A 99 -6.43 16.35 -7.75
C LYS A 99 -5.06 16.99 -8.00
N ILE A 100 -4.00 16.19 -8.13
CA ILE A 100 -2.64 16.67 -8.45
C ILE A 100 -2.51 17.15 -9.91
N TYR A 101 -3.16 16.47 -10.84
CA TYR A 101 -2.99 16.72 -12.28
C TYR A 101 -4.15 17.49 -12.93
N GLY A 102 -5.25 17.70 -12.22
CA GLY A 102 -6.43 18.39 -12.75
C GLY A 102 -7.21 17.52 -13.74
N ALA A 103 -7.01 16.21 -13.70
CA ALA A 103 -7.60 15.28 -14.64
C ALA A 103 -9.10 15.07 -14.33
N ARG A 104 -9.95 15.15 -15.36
CA ARG A 104 -11.40 14.92 -15.28
C ARG A 104 -11.73 13.53 -15.85
N GLY A 105 -12.70 12.81 -15.26
CA GLY A 105 -13.16 11.50 -15.73
C GLY A 105 -12.25 10.31 -15.34
N LYS A 106 -12.25 9.24 -16.15
CA LYS A 106 -11.39 8.03 -15.98
C LYS A 106 -9.98 8.21 -16.58
N ALA A 107 -9.65 9.39 -17.10
CA ALA A 107 -8.30 9.74 -17.54
C ALA A 107 -7.44 10.08 -16.31
N SER A 108 -6.25 9.54 -16.09
CA SER A 108 -5.28 9.00 -17.03
C SER A 108 -4.52 7.83 -16.39
N THR A 109 -4.67 6.66 -16.99
CA THR A 109 -3.84 5.47 -16.72
C THR A 109 -2.35 5.80 -16.81
N LYS A 110 -1.97 6.80 -17.62
CA LYS A 110 -0.59 7.23 -17.86
C LYS A 110 0.00 7.99 -16.66
N THR A 111 -0.74 8.93 -16.06
CA THR A 111 -0.30 9.68 -14.85
C THR A 111 -0.44 8.85 -13.58
N GLN A 112 -1.46 7.98 -13.47
CA GLN A 112 -1.58 7.01 -12.37
C GLN A 112 -0.40 6.03 -12.32
N PHE A 113 0.11 5.61 -13.49
CA PHE A 113 1.24 4.69 -13.55
C PHE A 113 2.59 5.37 -13.38
N LEU A 114 2.82 6.55 -13.96
CA LEU A 114 4.03 7.35 -13.67
C LEU A 114 4.19 7.55 -12.16
N PHE A 115 3.09 7.75 -11.44
CA PHE A 115 3.07 7.79 -9.98
C PHE A 115 3.39 6.45 -9.29
N ARG A 116 2.83 5.34 -9.79
CA ARG A 116 3.08 3.98 -9.25
C ARG A 116 4.47 3.45 -9.60
N SER A 117 5.11 4.01 -10.63
CA SER A 117 6.23 3.40 -11.34
C SER A 117 7.53 4.21 -11.29
N LEU A 118 7.48 5.53 -11.17
CA LEU A 118 8.67 6.39 -11.04
C LEU A 118 9.21 6.44 -9.60
N TYR A 119 8.40 6.06 -8.62
CA TYR A 119 8.81 5.97 -7.24
C TYR A 119 8.28 4.65 -6.65
N LEU A 120 8.97 3.55 -6.98
CA LEU A 120 9.40 2.73 -5.85
C LEU A 120 10.24 3.70 -5.01
N PRO A 121 9.82 4.08 -3.79
CA PRO A 121 10.65 4.95 -2.98
C PRO A 121 12.05 4.33 -2.95
N GLU A 122 13.08 5.15 -3.19
CA GLU A 122 14.49 4.77 -3.01
C GLU A 122 14.75 4.27 -1.57
N ASP A 123 13.76 4.39 -0.70
CA ASP A 123 13.83 4.06 0.71
C ASP A 123 13.62 2.57 0.96
N ALA A 124 14.71 1.95 1.37
CA ALA A 124 14.91 1.29 2.68
C ALA A 124 13.68 0.68 3.38
N LEU A 125 12.50 1.28 3.45
CA LEU A 125 11.33 0.70 4.13
C LEU A 125 10.86 -0.64 3.51
N LEU A 126 11.05 -0.88 2.21
CA LEU A 126 10.83 -2.21 1.63
C LEU A 126 11.89 -3.23 2.06
N ALA A 127 13.17 -2.84 2.05
CA ALA A 127 14.28 -3.71 2.44
C ALA A 127 14.35 -3.93 3.96
N CYS A 128 13.95 -2.93 4.75
CA CYS A 128 14.08 -2.85 6.19
C CYS A 128 12.78 -3.16 6.95
N LEU A 129 11.57 -2.98 6.39
CA LEU A 129 10.32 -3.36 7.10
C LEU A 129 9.71 -4.67 6.60
N LEU A 130 9.88 -5.05 5.33
CA LEU A 130 9.36 -6.35 4.88
C LEU A 130 9.92 -7.56 5.66
N PRO A 131 11.19 -7.56 6.13
CA PRO A 131 11.70 -8.68 6.94
C PRO A 131 10.99 -8.79 8.29
N TYR A 132 10.53 -7.66 8.85
CA TYR A 132 9.95 -7.59 10.19
C TYR A 132 8.42 -7.70 10.18
N ILE A 133 7.76 -7.41 9.05
CA ILE A 133 6.33 -7.64 8.90
C ILE A 133 6.11 -9.14 8.67
N ARG A 134 5.61 -9.84 9.69
CA ARG A 134 5.14 -11.23 9.66
C ARG A 134 4.11 -11.43 8.54
N ASN A 135 4.56 -11.82 7.34
CA ASN A 135 3.72 -11.84 6.15
C ASN A 135 3.75 -13.20 5.44
N THR A 136 2.57 -13.81 5.24
CA THR A 136 2.40 -14.98 4.38
C THR A 136 2.62 -14.61 2.90
N ARG A 137 2.99 -15.57 2.04
CA ARG A 137 3.20 -15.34 0.59
C ARG A 137 2.06 -14.55 -0.06
N GLY A 138 0.81 -14.85 0.31
CA GLY A 138 -0.37 -14.17 -0.22
C GLY A 138 -0.46 -12.68 0.16
N LYS A 139 -0.06 -12.31 1.39
CA LYS A 139 -0.03 -10.91 1.83
C LYS A 139 1.08 -10.11 1.14
N ARG A 140 2.27 -10.72 0.96
CA ARG A 140 3.37 -10.12 0.20
C ARG A 140 2.99 -9.86 -1.26
N GLY A 141 2.34 -10.83 -1.89
CA GLY A 141 1.84 -10.70 -3.25
C GLY A 141 0.83 -9.55 -3.40
N ARG A 142 -0.01 -9.28 -2.39
CA ARG A 142 -0.90 -8.12 -2.39
C ARG A 142 -0.14 -6.79 -2.37
N CYS A 143 0.86 -6.64 -1.50
CA CYS A 143 1.67 -5.41 -1.45
C CYS A 143 2.36 -5.14 -2.80
N ILE A 144 2.91 -6.17 -3.44
CA ILE A 144 3.52 -6.03 -4.77
C ILE A 144 2.47 -5.67 -5.83
N ARG A 145 1.33 -6.37 -5.86
CA ARG A 145 0.25 -6.05 -6.79
C ARG A 145 -0.26 -4.62 -6.59
N TRP A 146 -0.37 -4.14 -5.36
CA TRP A 146 -0.73 -2.75 -5.08
C TRP A 146 0.30 -1.76 -5.64
N ARG A 147 1.58 -2.04 -5.41
CA ARG A 147 2.69 -1.21 -5.90
C ARG A 147 2.73 -1.15 -7.42
N LEU A 148 2.44 -2.26 -8.08
CA LEU A 148 2.35 -2.36 -9.53
C LEU A 148 0.97 -1.96 -10.09
N GLY A 149 0.01 -1.56 -9.26
CA GLY A 149 -1.32 -1.15 -9.74
C GLY A 149 -2.27 -2.28 -10.16
N TRP A 150 -1.97 -3.51 -9.79
CA TRP A 150 -2.72 -4.73 -10.13
C TRP A 150 -3.68 -5.19 -9.01
N LEU A 151 -3.88 -4.41 -7.94
CA LEU A 151 -4.58 -4.94 -6.74
C LEU A 151 -6.07 -5.21 -6.99
N ALA A 152 -6.77 -4.31 -7.66
CA ALA A 152 -8.13 -4.56 -8.13
C ALA A 152 -8.09 -5.45 -9.38
N GLY A 153 -8.69 -6.63 -9.31
CA GLY A 153 -8.82 -7.56 -10.44
C GLY A 153 -7.60 -8.43 -10.75
N GLY A 154 -6.44 -8.20 -10.12
CA GLY A 154 -5.26 -9.08 -10.22
C GLY A 154 -4.57 -9.12 -11.59
N LYS A 155 -5.08 -8.38 -12.57
CA LYS A 155 -4.59 -8.40 -13.95
C LYS A 155 -3.54 -7.29 -14.18
N PRO A 156 -2.44 -7.59 -14.89
CA PRO A 156 -1.50 -6.58 -15.37
C PRO A 156 -2.21 -5.47 -16.14
N ARG A 157 -1.81 -4.23 -15.93
CA ARG A 157 -2.29 -3.06 -16.70
C ARG A 157 -1.31 -2.76 -17.84
N LEU A 158 -1.74 -1.98 -18.84
CA LEU A 158 -0.86 -1.57 -19.95
C LEU A 158 0.35 -0.77 -19.44
N CYS A 159 1.49 -0.96 -20.10
CA CYS A 159 2.73 -0.29 -19.77
C CYS A 159 2.71 1.18 -20.24
N PRO A 160 3.15 2.13 -19.40
CA PRO A 160 3.20 3.55 -19.77
C PRO A 160 4.28 3.88 -20.80
N LYS A 161 5.43 3.17 -20.78
CA LYS A 161 6.49 3.32 -21.79
C LYS A 161 6.14 2.59 -23.10
N HIS A 162 5.36 1.51 -23.01
CA HIS A 162 4.99 0.66 -24.13
C HIS A 162 3.46 0.41 -24.12
N PRO A 163 2.65 1.34 -24.66
CA PRO A 163 1.18 1.28 -24.55
C PRO A 163 0.53 0.03 -25.13
N THR A 164 1.23 -0.68 -26.01
CA THR A 164 0.79 -1.93 -26.64
C THR A 164 1.10 -3.17 -25.79
N GLN A 165 1.89 -3.04 -24.73
CA GLN A 165 2.33 -4.17 -23.90
C GLN A 165 1.68 -4.12 -22.52
N LEU A 166 1.26 -5.28 -22.01
CA LEU A 166 0.87 -5.41 -20.62
C LEU A 166 2.11 -5.38 -19.73
N LEU A 167 2.05 -4.60 -18.65
CA LEU A 167 3.09 -4.54 -17.63
C LEU A 167 3.07 -5.81 -16.79
N SER A 168 3.57 -6.91 -17.34
CA SER A 168 3.83 -8.14 -16.59
C SER A 168 4.97 -7.94 -15.58
N LYS A 169 5.16 -8.89 -14.67
CA LYS A 169 6.26 -8.84 -13.69
C LYS A 169 7.63 -8.75 -14.38
N LYS A 170 7.86 -9.60 -15.40
CA LYS A 170 9.09 -9.61 -16.19
C LYS A 170 9.28 -8.30 -16.95
N HIS A 171 8.20 -7.79 -17.54
CA HIS A 171 8.23 -6.52 -18.25
C HIS A 171 8.54 -5.36 -17.29
N ALA A 172 7.97 -5.36 -16.07
CA ALA A 172 8.24 -4.35 -15.05
C ALA A 172 9.72 -4.33 -14.62
N VAL A 173 10.36 -5.50 -14.48
CA VAL A 173 11.80 -5.58 -14.12
C VAL A 173 12.65 -4.79 -15.10
N ASN A 174 12.48 -5.04 -16.40
CA ASN A 174 13.30 -4.40 -17.43
C ASN A 174 12.84 -2.96 -17.73
N CYS A 175 11.52 -2.75 -17.86
CA CYS A 175 10.96 -1.47 -18.26
C CYS A 175 11.17 -0.38 -17.20
N LEU A 176 11.22 -0.77 -15.92
CA LEU A 176 11.36 0.14 -14.78
C LEU A 176 12.73 0.10 -14.15
N ASP A 177 13.70 -0.62 -14.72
CA ASP A 177 15.06 -0.75 -14.19
C ASP A 177 15.09 -1.19 -12.71
N MET A 178 14.31 -2.22 -12.39
CA MET A 178 14.10 -2.65 -10.99
C MET A 178 15.40 -3.10 -10.32
N HIS A 179 16.39 -3.58 -11.08
CA HIS A 179 17.69 -3.97 -10.55
C HIS A 179 18.42 -2.79 -9.92
N ARG A 180 18.49 -1.67 -10.64
CA ARG A 180 19.08 -0.44 -10.13
C ARG A 180 18.31 0.12 -8.94
N HIS A 181 16.98 0.15 -9.01
CA HIS A 181 16.14 0.66 -7.92
C HIS A 181 16.17 -0.19 -6.65
N LEU A 182 16.39 -1.50 -6.77
CA LEU A 182 16.45 -2.42 -5.63
C LEU A 182 17.88 -2.69 -5.17
N PHE A 183 18.88 -2.03 -5.76
CA PHE A 183 20.31 -2.27 -5.53
C PHE A 183 20.68 -3.76 -5.68
N MET A 184 20.18 -4.40 -6.75
CA MET A 184 20.40 -5.81 -7.05
C MET A 184 21.18 -5.99 -8.35
N PRO A 185 22.13 -6.94 -8.40
CA PRO A 185 22.87 -7.24 -9.62
C PRO A 185 21.94 -7.81 -10.70
N ASP A 186 22.23 -7.51 -11.97
CA ASP A 186 21.48 -7.99 -13.14
C ASP A 186 21.54 -9.53 -13.31
N THR A 187 22.43 -10.19 -12.56
CA THR A 187 22.51 -11.65 -12.49
C THR A 187 21.23 -12.30 -11.93
N ILE A 188 20.45 -11.56 -11.12
CA ILE A 188 19.22 -12.06 -10.50
C ILE A 188 18.03 -11.89 -11.44
N ARG A 189 17.68 -12.91 -12.22
CA ARG A 189 16.58 -12.86 -13.21
C ARG A 189 15.22 -12.29 -12.72
N ASP A 190 14.90 -12.43 -11.44
CA ASP A 190 13.67 -11.88 -10.85
C ASP A 190 13.98 -11.27 -9.48
N PRO A 191 14.42 -10.00 -9.43
CA PRO A 191 14.82 -9.35 -8.18
C PRO A 191 13.65 -9.26 -7.19
N LEU A 192 12.41 -9.15 -7.68
CA LEU A 192 11.21 -9.13 -6.84
C LEU A 192 10.95 -10.49 -6.17
N SER A 193 11.03 -11.61 -6.90
CA SER A 193 10.91 -12.94 -6.26
C SER A 193 12.06 -13.20 -5.30
N PHE A 194 13.28 -12.80 -5.67
CA PHE A 194 14.46 -12.98 -4.85
C PHE A 194 14.30 -12.27 -3.51
N LEU A 195 13.97 -10.97 -3.51
CA LEU A 195 13.64 -10.22 -2.29
C LEU A 195 12.56 -10.90 -1.46
N LEU A 196 11.47 -11.33 -2.09
CA LEU A 196 10.36 -11.97 -1.38
C LEU A 196 10.76 -13.27 -0.67
N ASN A 197 11.67 -14.04 -1.26
CA ASN A 197 12.14 -15.30 -0.70
C ASN A 197 13.14 -15.10 0.44
N MET A 198 13.83 -13.96 0.48
CA MET A 198 14.74 -13.58 1.57
C MET A 198 14.00 -13.19 2.87
N LEU A 199 12.68 -12.98 2.83
CA LEU A 199 11.91 -12.54 4.01
C LEU A 199 11.44 -13.74 4.86
N PRO A 200 11.52 -13.67 6.20
CA PRO A 200 11.20 -14.78 7.11
C PRO A 200 9.82 -15.40 6.83
N LEU A 201 9.78 -16.69 6.51
CA LEU A 201 8.54 -17.38 6.12
C LEU A 201 7.72 -17.90 7.33
N ARG A 202 8.30 -17.95 8.52
CA ARG A 202 7.71 -18.62 9.70
C ARG A 202 7.22 -17.62 10.76
N PRO A 203 6.07 -17.87 11.41
CA PRO A 203 5.82 -17.30 12.73
C PRO A 203 6.86 -17.87 13.71
N SER A 204 7.44 -17.03 14.57
CA SER A 204 8.38 -17.47 15.61
C SER A 204 7.71 -18.22 16.76
N VAL A 205 6.38 -18.32 16.76
CA VAL A 205 5.59 -18.92 17.85
C VAL A 205 4.66 -19.99 17.26
N PRO A 206 4.76 -21.26 17.71
CA PRO A 206 3.79 -22.30 17.41
C PRO A 206 2.36 -21.88 17.81
N PRO A 207 1.30 -22.24 17.06
CA PRO A 207 -0.09 -21.86 17.38
C PRO A 207 -0.51 -22.19 18.82
N ASN A 208 0.08 -23.24 19.36
CA ASN A 208 -0.11 -23.79 20.70
C ASN A 208 0.46 -22.91 21.83
N LEU A 209 1.29 -21.91 21.53
CA LEU A 209 1.76 -20.88 22.48
C LEU A 209 1.01 -19.53 22.32
N ALA A 210 0.11 -19.40 21.35
CA ALA A 210 -0.67 -18.19 21.11
C ALA A 210 -1.97 -18.12 21.94
N LEU A 211 -2.29 -19.18 22.71
CA LEU A 211 -3.51 -19.29 23.53
C LEU A 211 -3.35 -18.74 24.96
N THR A 212 -2.15 -18.37 25.38
CA THR A 212 -1.90 -17.87 26.74
C THR A 212 -1.37 -16.44 26.70
N TRP A 213 -2.31 -15.49 26.64
CA TRP A 213 -2.03 -14.14 27.11
C TRP A 213 -2.13 -14.17 28.65
N SER A 214 -1.02 -14.42 29.36
CA SER A 214 -0.94 -14.06 30.78
C SER A 214 -0.51 -12.60 30.86
N GLN A 215 -1.45 -11.73 31.18
CA GLN A 215 -1.15 -10.35 31.57
C GLN A 215 -0.68 -10.40 33.03
N ARG A 216 0.58 -10.07 33.28
CA ARG A 216 1.02 -9.63 34.62
C ARG A 216 0.79 -8.14 34.73
#